data_AF-A0A3D4X4H0-F1
#
_entry.id   AF-A0A3D4X4H0-F1
#
_cell.length_a   1.000
_cell.length_b   1.000
_cell.length_c   1.000
_cell.angle_alpha   90.00
_cell.angle_beta   90.00
_cell.angle_gamma   90.00
#
_symmetry.space_group_name_H-M   'P 1'
#
loop_
_entity.id
_entity.type
_entity.pdbx_description
1 polymer ?
#
loop_
_entity_poly.entity_id
_entity_poly.type
_entity_poly.pdbx_seq_one_letter_code
_entity_poly.pdbx_strand_id
1 'polypeptide(L)'
;MAIQVLMTTDKNYISQARVAIWSARRYTDIETELIITILCAKELDQKSRERLLALENEWENLVIRFHEVDERDFAGAEGGKYISVAAYYRLAAAKILESDKCIYLDCDLIVSLDLNDLYRVDISDS
;
A
#
# COMPACT_ATOMS: atom_id res chain seq x y z
N MET A 1 -17.06 4.01 -7.30
CA MET A 1 -16.51 2.63 -7.21
C MET A 1 -15.34 2.66 -6.24
N ALA A 2 -15.03 1.58 -5.52
CA ALA A 2 -13.88 1.55 -4.61
C ALA A 2 -12.82 0.55 -5.11
N ILE A 3 -11.54 0.93 -5.04
CA ILE A 3 -10.40 0.07 -5.36
C ILE A 3 -9.54 -0.10 -4.11
N GLN A 4 -9.27 -1.37 -3.77
CA GLN A 4 -8.33 -1.74 -2.71
C GLN A 4 -6.91 -1.74 -3.27
N VAL A 5 -6.04 -0.96 -2.64
CA VAL A 5 -4.61 -0.91 -2.93
C VAL A 5 -3.85 -1.35 -1.68
N LEU A 6 -2.93 -2.29 -1.85
CA LEU A 6 -2.04 -2.75 -0.79
C LEU A 6 -0.64 -2.22 -1.04
N MET A 7 0.00 -1.71 0.00
CA MET A 7 1.39 -1.25 -0.02
C MET A 7 2.14 -1.76 1.20
N THR A 8 3.45 -1.96 1.07
CA THR A 8 4.35 -2.20 2.21
C THR A 8 5.29 -1.01 2.35
N THR A 9 5.55 -0.55 3.57
CA THR A 9 6.53 0.52 3.79
C THR A 9 7.26 0.38 5.13
N ASP A 10 8.40 1.05 5.23
CA ASP A 10 9.15 1.24 6.47
C ASP A 10 9.53 2.73 6.62
N LYS A 11 10.12 3.08 7.77
CA LYS A 11 10.50 4.47 8.10
C LYS A 11 11.38 5.16 7.04
N ASN A 12 12.16 4.40 6.27
CA ASN A 12 13.08 4.94 5.26
C ASN A 12 12.39 5.25 3.94
N TYR A 13 11.19 4.69 3.73
CA TYR A 13 10.43 4.79 2.48
C TYR A 13 9.16 5.63 2.59
N ILE A 14 8.94 6.33 3.70
CA ILE A 14 7.72 7.13 3.92
C ILE A 14 7.55 8.25 2.90
N SER A 15 8.65 8.90 2.49
CA SER A 15 8.57 9.98 1.49
C SER A 15 8.20 9.42 0.11
N GLN A 16 8.75 8.27 -0.24
CA GLN A 16 8.52 7.55 -1.48
C GLN A 16 7.07 7.04 -1.52
N ALA A 17 6.62 6.39 -0.44
CA ALA A 17 5.25 5.92 -0.29
C ALA A 17 4.25 7.07 -0.45
N ARG A 18 4.56 8.25 0.14
CA ARG A 18 3.72 9.44 -0.03
C ARG A 18 3.62 9.87 -1.49
N VAL A 19 4.72 9.86 -2.24
CA VAL A 19 4.72 10.19 -3.69
C VAL A 19 3.96 9.15 -4.50
N ALA A 20 4.14 7.86 -4.20
CA ALA A 20 3.42 6.78 -4.86
C ALA A 20 1.90 6.91 -4.65
N ILE A 21 1.43 7.13 -3.41
CA ILE A 21 0.01 7.34 -3.10
C ILE A 21 -0.51 8.62 -3.78
N TRP A 22 0.24 9.72 -3.69
CA TRP A 22 -0.12 10.99 -4.33
C TRP A 22 -0.32 10.81 -5.83
N SER A 23 0.62 10.15 -6.51
CA SER A 23 0.55 9.91 -7.95
C SER A 23 -0.60 8.95 -8.31
N ALA A 24 -0.80 7.89 -7.53
CA ALA A 24 -1.91 6.96 -7.70
C ALA A 24 -3.26 7.69 -7.65
N ARG A 25 -3.47 8.52 -6.63
CA ARG A 25 -4.69 9.30 -6.48
C ARG A 25 -4.83 10.37 -7.57
N ARG A 26 -3.74 10.99 -7.99
CA ARG A 26 -3.74 12.03 -9.03
C ARG A 26 -4.19 11.52 -10.40
N TYR A 27 -3.85 10.29 -10.76
CA TYR A 27 -4.13 9.72 -12.09
C TYR A 27 -5.32 8.76 -12.14
N THR A 28 -5.77 8.24 -10.99
CA THR A 28 -7.01 7.45 -10.92
C THR A 28 -8.23 8.36 -11.04
N ASP A 29 -9.28 7.89 -11.73
CA ASP A 29 -10.55 8.61 -11.89
C ASP A 29 -11.10 9.15 -10.55
N ILE A 30 -11.55 10.41 -10.55
CA ILE A 30 -11.98 11.13 -9.34
C ILE A 30 -13.25 10.55 -8.70
N GLU A 31 -14.10 9.84 -9.45
CA GLU A 31 -15.29 9.16 -8.94
C GLU A 31 -14.94 7.79 -8.30
N THR A 32 -13.67 7.40 -8.37
CA THR A 32 -13.15 6.18 -7.76
C THR A 32 -12.58 6.49 -6.39
N GLU A 33 -13.08 5.85 -5.34
CA GLU A 33 -12.48 5.86 -4.02
C GLU A 33 -11.27 4.93 -3.99
N LEU A 34 -10.12 5.45 -3.56
CA LEU A 34 -8.91 4.65 -3.36
C LEU A 34 -8.73 4.35 -1.88
N ILE A 35 -8.74 3.07 -1.54
CA ILE A 35 -8.49 2.59 -0.18
C ILE A 35 -7.09 1.99 -0.15
N ILE A 36 -6.15 2.73 0.41
CA ILE A 36 -4.76 2.33 0.56
C ILE A 36 -4.57 1.65 1.92
N THR A 37 -4.34 0.34 1.90
CA THR A 37 -3.91 -0.40 3.09
C THR A 37 -2.39 -0.50 3.10
N ILE A 38 -1.77 0.06 4.13
CA ILE A 38 -0.32 0.09 4.32
C ILE A 38 0.06 -0.95 5.36
N LEU A 39 0.78 -1.98 4.93
CA LEU A 39 1.44 -2.95 5.79
C LEU A 39 2.73 -2.35 6.33
N CYS A 40 2.85 -2.25 7.64
CA CYS A 40 4.04 -1.70 8.29
C CYS A 40 4.34 -2.41 9.61
N ALA A 41 5.58 -2.25 10.09
CA ALA A 41 5.95 -2.70 11.42
C ALA A 41 5.13 -1.94 12.48
N LYS A 42 4.82 -2.62 13.58
CA LYS A 42 4.15 -2.01 14.73
C LYS A 42 4.89 -0.77 15.24
N GLU A 43 6.21 -0.79 15.17
CA GLU A 43 7.12 0.26 15.61
C GLU A 43 7.20 1.46 14.66
N LEU A 44 6.46 1.46 13.54
CA LEU A 44 6.40 2.63 12.67
C LEU A 44 5.85 3.82 13.44
N ASP A 45 6.68 4.85 13.55
CA ASP A 45 6.43 5.99 14.42
C ASP A 45 5.21 6.80 13.98
N GLN A 46 4.60 7.48 14.96
CA GLN A 46 3.38 8.25 14.77
C GLN A 46 3.55 9.37 13.72
N LYS A 47 4.72 10.02 13.68
CA LYS A 47 4.99 11.10 12.72
C LYS A 47 5.03 10.56 11.28
N SER A 48 5.57 9.37 11.07
CA SER A 48 5.54 8.69 9.78
C SER A 48 4.11 8.39 9.32
N ARG A 49 3.25 7.91 10.24
CA ARG A 49 1.82 7.66 9.96
C ARG A 49 1.08 8.96 9.62
N GLU A 50 1.26 10.00 10.43
CA GLU A 50 0.64 11.31 10.22
C GLU A 50 1.04 11.93 8.86
N ARG A 51 2.29 11.76 8.43
CA ARG A 51 2.75 12.25 7.11
C ARG A 51 2.02 11.61 5.95
N LEU A 52 1.60 10.34 6.09
CA LEU A 52 0.83 9.63 5.07
C LEU A 52 -0.65 10.00 5.17
N LEU A 53 -1.23 9.96 6.38
CA LEU A 53 -2.63 10.37 6.64
C LEU A 53 -2.92 11.80 6.21
N ALA A 54 -1.92 12.69 6.23
CA ALA A 54 -2.08 14.05 5.76
C ALA A 54 -2.58 14.14 4.31
N LEU A 55 -2.34 13.12 3.48
CA LEU A 55 -2.85 13.04 2.11
C LEU A 55 -4.38 12.89 2.04
N GLU A 56 -5.04 12.32 3.06
CA GLU A 56 -6.51 12.26 3.11
C GLU A 56 -7.14 13.66 3.14
N ASN A 57 -6.41 14.67 3.63
CA ASN A 57 -6.88 16.06 3.60
C ASN A 57 -6.74 16.72 2.21
N GLU A 58 -6.00 16.10 1.29
CA GLU A 58 -5.79 16.60 -0.07
C GLU A 58 -6.84 16.05 -1.05
N TRP A 59 -7.49 14.91 -0.74
CA TRP A 59 -8.55 14.30 -1.56
C TRP A 59 -9.63 13.61 -0.72
N GLU A 60 -10.89 13.96 -0.96
CA GLU A 60 -12.06 13.35 -0.28
C GLU A 60 -12.25 11.86 -0.59
N ASN A 61 -11.75 11.39 -1.74
CA ASN A 61 -11.87 10.03 -2.23
C ASN A 61 -10.57 9.21 -2.06
N LEU A 62 -9.76 9.57 -1.05
CA LEU A 62 -8.57 8.85 -0.64
C LEU A 62 -8.72 8.44 0.82
N VAL A 63 -8.58 7.14 1.07
CA VAL A 63 -8.65 6.55 2.39
C VAL A 63 -7.38 5.76 2.64
N ILE A 64 -6.71 6.01 3.76
CA ILE A 64 -5.46 5.36 4.16
C ILE A 64 -5.70 4.61 5.46
N ARG A 65 -5.31 3.33 5.46
CA ARG A 65 -5.41 2.43 6.61
C ARG A 65 -4.04 1.80 6.86
N PHE A 66 -3.73 1.56 8.12
CA PHE A 66 -2.52 0.85 8.50
C PHE A 66 -2.91 -0.52 9.01
N HIS A 67 -2.15 -1.53 8.60
CA HIS A 67 -2.20 -2.85 9.18
C HIS A 67 -0.81 -3.19 9.71
N GLU A 68 -0.72 -3.40 11.01
CA GLU A 68 0.53 -3.72 11.68
C GLU A 68 0.86 -5.18 11.46
N VAL A 69 2.07 -5.43 10.96
CA VAL A 69 2.60 -6.78 10.78
C VAL A 69 3.63 -7.04 11.86
N ASP A 70 3.52 -8.19 12.52
CA ASP A 70 4.50 -8.63 13.50
C ASP A 70 5.73 -9.18 12.77
N GLU A 71 6.87 -8.51 12.91
CA GLU A 71 8.14 -8.95 12.30
C GLU A 71 8.53 -10.38 12.71
N ARG A 72 8.06 -10.85 13.87
CA ARG A 72 8.33 -12.21 14.36
C ARG A 72 7.70 -13.28 13.47
N ASP A 73 6.62 -12.97 12.76
CA ASP A 73 6.02 -13.88 11.78
C ASP A 73 6.97 -14.16 10.60
N PHE A 74 8.00 -13.31 10.45
CA PHE A 74 9.02 -13.37 9.41
C PHE A 74 10.43 -13.62 9.94
N ALA A 75 10.59 -14.02 11.21
CA ALA A 75 11.90 -14.21 11.86
C ALA A 75 12.81 -15.26 11.18
N GLY A 76 12.23 -16.16 10.37
CA GLY A 76 12.97 -17.14 9.56
C GLY A 76 13.18 -16.75 8.09
N ALA A 77 12.64 -15.59 7.66
CA ALA A 77 12.91 -15.04 6.35
C ALA A 77 14.29 -14.38 6.39
N GLU A 78 15.31 -15.06 5.87
CA GLU A 78 16.63 -14.46 5.66
C GLU A 78 16.53 -13.38 4.57
N GLY A 79 16.09 -12.19 4.97
CA GLY A 79 16.35 -10.97 4.23
C GLY A 79 17.85 -10.79 4.21
N GLY A 80 18.49 -11.12 3.09
CA GLY A 80 19.90 -10.77 2.89
C GLY A 80 20.13 -9.27 3.17
N LYS A 81 21.40 -8.85 3.21
CA LYS A 81 21.84 -7.47 3.53
C LYS A 81 21.11 -6.29 2.85
N TYR A 82 20.29 -6.56 1.84
CA TYR A 82 19.66 -5.60 0.94
C TYR A 82 18.13 -5.60 0.96
N ILE A 83 17.45 -6.55 1.63
CA ILE A 83 15.98 -6.64 1.64
C ILE A 83 15.48 -6.40 3.06
N SER A 84 14.69 -5.34 3.26
CA SER A 84 14.07 -5.08 4.57
C SER A 84 12.99 -6.11 4.86
N VAL A 85 12.76 -6.41 6.15
CA VAL A 85 11.69 -7.32 6.59
C VAL A 85 10.33 -6.87 6.07
N ALA A 86 10.14 -5.54 5.91
CA ALA A 86 8.94 -4.95 5.35
C ALA A 86 8.63 -5.42 3.92
N ALA A 87 9.63 -5.77 3.12
CA ALA A 87 9.41 -6.32 1.78
C ALA A 87 8.72 -7.70 1.82
N TYR A 88 8.87 -8.46 2.92
CA TYR A 88 8.20 -9.75 3.12
C TYR A 88 6.77 -9.61 3.62
N TYR A 89 6.35 -8.43 4.11
CA TYR A 89 4.96 -8.22 4.55
C TYR A 89 3.95 -8.47 3.42
N ARG A 90 4.35 -8.29 2.16
CA ARG A 90 3.53 -8.65 1.00
C ARG A 90 3.11 -10.13 1.00
N LEU A 91 3.85 -11.02 1.65
CA LEU A 91 3.47 -12.44 1.80
C LEU A 91 2.34 -12.64 2.81
N ALA A 92 2.16 -11.72 3.76
CA ALA A 92 0.99 -11.71 4.64
C ALA A 92 -0.25 -11.12 3.97
N ALA A 93 -0.13 -10.48 2.81
CA ALA A 93 -1.23 -9.84 2.08
C ALA A 93 -2.48 -10.71 2.00
N ALA A 94 -2.32 -11.97 1.58
CA ALA A 94 -3.43 -12.90 1.39
C ALA A 94 -4.19 -13.26 2.68
N LYS A 95 -3.57 -13.09 3.86
CA LYS A 95 -4.23 -13.30 5.15
C LYS A 95 -4.92 -12.04 5.68
N ILE A 96 -4.51 -10.87 5.17
CA ILE A 96 -4.91 -9.56 5.67
C ILE A 96 -6.06 -8.99 4.84
N LEU A 97 -6.06 -9.26 3.53
CA LEU A 97 -7.08 -8.76 2.61
C LEU A 97 -8.38 -9.52 2.79
N GLU A 98 -9.44 -8.80 3.16
CA GLU A 98 -10.81 -9.31 3.20
C GLU A 98 -11.51 -9.26 1.82
N SER A 99 -10.87 -8.65 0.82
CA SER A 99 -11.43 -8.45 -0.52
C SER A 99 -10.94 -9.52 -1.50
N ASP A 100 -11.82 -9.93 -2.42
CA ASP A 100 -11.50 -10.90 -3.47
C ASP A 100 -10.40 -10.44 -4.44
N LYS A 101 -10.18 -9.11 -4.52
CA LYS A 101 -9.19 -8.50 -5.42
C LYS A 101 -8.60 -7.23 -4.81
N CYS A 102 -7.30 -7.04 -5.04
CA CYS A 102 -6.60 -5.80 -4.72
C CYS A 102 -5.49 -5.52 -5.76
N ILE A 103 -5.01 -4.29 -5.82
CA ILE A 103 -3.78 -3.93 -6.53
C ILE A 103 -2.67 -3.79 -5.49
N TYR A 104 -1.59 -4.56 -5.65
CA TYR A 104 -0.38 -4.34 -4.88
C TYR A 104 0.51 -3.30 -5.59
N LEU A 105 0.97 -2.29 -4.85
CA LEU A 105 1.93 -1.28 -5.32
C LEU A 105 3.15 -1.27 -4.40
N ASP A 106 4.35 -1.31 -4.99
CA ASP A 106 5.57 -0.99 -4.24
C ASP A 106 5.55 0.49 -3.82
N CYS A 107 6.26 0.82 -2.74
CA CYS A 107 6.25 2.17 -2.18
C CYS A 107 7.17 3.16 -2.90
N ASP A 108 7.96 2.73 -3.88
CA ASP A 108 8.97 3.50 -4.58
C ASP A 108 8.72 3.64 -6.09
N LEU A 109 7.44 3.58 -6.50
CA LEU A 109 7.00 3.82 -7.87
C LEU A 109 6.28 5.17 -8.04
N ILE A 110 6.05 5.54 -9.30
CA ILE A 110 5.18 6.64 -9.70
C ILE A 110 4.07 6.04 -10.57
N VAL A 111 2.81 6.27 -10.19
CA VAL A 111 1.66 5.88 -11.00
C VAL A 111 1.36 7.00 -11.99
N SER A 112 1.24 6.66 -13.27
CA SER A 112 0.96 7.59 -14.36
C SER A 112 -0.22 7.17 -15.24
N LEU A 113 -1.06 6.27 -14.73
CA LEU A 113 -2.23 5.70 -15.41
C LEU A 113 -3.40 5.58 -14.43
N ASP A 114 -4.60 5.39 -14.97
CA ASP A 114 -5.78 5.15 -14.16
C ASP A 114 -5.77 3.71 -13.61
N LEU A 115 -5.79 3.57 -12.28
CA LEU A 115 -5.81 2.25 -11.63
C LEU A 115 -7.09 1.46 -11.92
N ASN A 116 -8.16 2.11 -12.39
CA ASN A 116 -9.36 1.44 -12.87
C ASN A 116 -9.06 0.45 -14.00
N ASP A 117 -8.17 0.82 -14.92
CA ASP A 117 -7.82 -0.03 -16.07
C ASP A 117 -7.17 -1.32 -15.60
N LEU A 118 -6.24 -1.21 -14.62
CA LEU A 118 -5.60 -2.37 -14.02
C LEU A 118 -6.58 -3.21 -13.19
N TYR A 119 -7.46 -2.56 -12.42
CA TYR A 119 -8.42 -3.25 -11.57
C TYR A 119 -9.48 -4.02 -12.36
N ARG A 120 -9.77 -3.62 -13.59
CA ARG A 120 -10.75 -4.28 -14.48
C ARG A 120 -10.20 -5.48 -15.24
N VAL A 121 -8.88 -5.69 -15.25
CA VAL A 121 -8.28 -6.86 -15.89
C VAL A 121 -8.86 -8.13 -15.29
N ASP A 122 -9.44 -9.00 -16.12
CA ASP A 122 -9.96 -10.28 -15.65
C ASP A 122 -8.80 -11.20 -15.22
N ILE A 123 -8.89 -11.70 -13.99
CA ILE A 123 -7.90 -12.61 -13.39
C ILE A 123 -8.56 -13.92 -12.96
N SER A 124 -9.82 -14.16 -13.35
CA SER A 124 -10.47 -15.44 -13.14
C SER A 124 -9.73 -16.55 -13.90
N ASP A 125 -9.73 -17.76 -13.33
CA ASP A 125 -8.96 -18.89 -13.84
C ASP A 125 -9.31 -19.18 -15.32
N SER A 126 -8.25 -19.30 -16.13
CA SER A 126 -8.28 -19.91 -17.47
C SER A 126 -8.19 -21.42 -17.39
#